data_AF-A0A535CBQ9-F1
#
_entry.id   AF-A0A535CBQ9-F1
#
_cell.length_a   1.000
_cell.length_b   1.000
_cell.length_c   1.000
_cell.angle_alpha   90.00
_cell.angle_beta   90.00
_cell.angle_gamma   90.00
#
_symmetry.space_group_name_H-M   'P 1'
#
loop_
_entity.id
_entity.type
_entity.pdbx_description
1 polymer ?
#
loop_
_entity_poly.entity_id
_entity_poly.type
_entity_poly.pdbx_seq_one_letter_code
_entity_poly.pdbx_strand_id
1 'polypeptide(L)'
;VPNEHPYEIINRTLRLMNREAAGLNPALQIRPWIQDFGFGPFRKYTATDIHAEMKALRDNGADGWMIWNAAARFTVGALGPPRAGENAGPMTSAPSSAPSGAPAAASPPASP
;
A
#
# COMPACT_ATOMS: atom_id res chain seq x y z
N VAL A 1 2.25 22.71 -2.04
CA VAL A 1 1.17 21.69 -1.87
C VAL A 1 1.81 20.32 -1.65
N PRO A 2 1.21 19.32 -0.95
CA PRO A 2 1.92 18.08 -0.65
C PRO A 2 2.58 17.39 -1.85
N ASN A 3 1.88 17.36 -2.99
CA ASN A 3 2.40 16.81 -4.24
C ASN A 3 3.70 17.46 -4.75
N GLU A 4 4.09 18.64 -4.27
CA GLU A 4 5.31 19.35 -4.70
C GLU A 4 6.54 18.99 -3.86
N HIS A 5 6.35 18.29 -2.74
CA HIS A 5 7.40 18.00 -1.76
C HIS A 5 7.36 16.54 -1.29
N PRO A 6 7.41 15.54 -2.21
CA PRO A 6 7.28 14.14 -1.86
C PRO A 6 8.35 13.69 -0.86
N TYR A 7 9.60 14.06 -1.06
CA TYR A 7 10.68 13.70 -0.12
C TYR A 7 10.54 14.44 1.21
N GLU A 8 10.39 15.77 1.18
CA GLU A 8 10.51 16.62 2.37
C GLU A 8 9.41 16.34 3.38
N ILE A 9 8.19 16.06 2.90
CA ILE A 9 7.06 15.75 3.77
C ILE A 9 7.32 14.44 4.50
N ILE A 10 7.64 13.37 3.77
CA ILE A 10 7.93 12.06 4.37
C ILE A 10 9.12 12.14 5.33
N ASN A 11 10.19 12.84 4.92
CA ASN A 11 11.37 12.99 5.75
C ASN A 11 11.06 13.74 7.04
N ARG A 12 10.30 14.84 6.98
CA ARG A 12 9.94 15.59 8.18
C ARG A 12 8.99 14.82 9.10
N THR A 13 7.96 14.19 8.54
CA THR A 13 6.96 13.46 9.33
C THR A 13 7.57 12.24 10.00
N LEU A 14 8.36 11.44 9.28
CA LEU A 14 8.91 10.21 9.82
C LEU A 14 9.99 10.47 10.88
N ARG A 15 10.81 11.52 10.74
CA ARG A 15 11.73 11.95 11.82
C ARG A 15 10.99 12.29 13.10
N LEU A 16 9.90 13.06 12.96
CA LEU A 16 9.07 13.44 14.10
C LEU A 16 8.48 12.20 14.75
N MET A 17 7.81 11.36 13.97
CA MET A 17 7.14 10.17 14.48
C MET A 17 8.11 9.16 15.10
N ASN A 18 9.29 8.94 14.51
CA ASN A 18 10.31 8.05 15.09
C ASN A 18 10.82 8.56 16.44
N ARG A 19 10.99 9.88 16.58
CA ARG A 19 11.39 10.48 17.87
C ARG A 19 10.32 10.28 18.94
N GLU A 20 9.06 10.55 18.61
CA GLU A 20 7.95 10.35 19.55
C GLU A 20 7.77 8.85 19.89
N ALA A 21 7.90 7.96 18.90
CA ALA A 21 7.82 6.52 19.08
C ALA A 21 8.90 5.99 20.05
N ALA A 22 10.14 6.47 19.92
CA ALA A 22 11.24 6.07 20.80
C ALA A 22 10.97 6.42 22.28
N GLY A 23 10.26 7.52 22.55
CA GLY A 23 9.85 7.91 23.90
C GLY A 23 8.70 7.07 24.48
N LEU A 24 7.90 6.43 23.62
CA LEU A 24 6.74 5.62 24.03
C LEU A 24 7.11 4.14 24.16
N ASN A 25 7.73 3.57 23.13
CA ASN A 25 8.17 2.19 23.08
C ASN A 25 9.29 2.05 22.04
N PRO A 26 10.54 1.75 22.44
CA PRO A 26 11.67 1.58 21.54
C PRO A 26 11.49 0.48 20.48
N ALA A 27 10.59 -0.49 20.70
CA ALA A 27 10.28 -1.54 19.73
C ALA A 27 9.20 -1.16 18.71
N LEU A 28 8.58 0.02 18.83
CA LEU A 28 7.53 0.46 17.92
C LEU A 28 8.12 0.78 16.54
N GLN A 29 7.49 0.24 15.50
CA GLN A 29 7.86 0.48 14.11
C GLN A 29 6.73 1.17 13.35
N ILE A 30 7.09 2.17 12.55
CA ILE A 30 6.16 2.89 11.69
C ILE A 30 6.34 2.41 10.25
N ARG A 31 5.25 1.98 9.60
CA ARG A 31 5.22 1.55 8.19
C ARG A 31 4.24 2.41 7.40
N PRO A 32 4.73 3.46 6.73
CA PRO A 32 3.86 4.41 6.05
C PRO A 32 3.18 3.85 4.81
N TRP A 33 2.03 4.42 4.48
CA TRP A 33 1.40 4.31 3.17
C TRP A 33 1.81 5.52 2.34
N ILE A 34 2.33 5.29 1.13
CA ILE A 34 2.83 6.32 0.22
C ILE A 34 1.89 6.51 -0.97
N GLN A 35 1.84 7.73 -1.49
CA GLN A 35 0.84 8.16 -2.46
C GLN A 35 1.25 7.76 -3.89
N ASP A 36 0.27 7.36 -4.71
CA ASP A 36 0.47 7.16 -6.16
C ASP A 36 -0.70 7.76 -6.97
N PHE A 37 -1.03 9.01 -6.68
CA PHE A 37 -2.04 9.78 -7.44
C PHE A 37 -1.77 11.28 -7.38
N GLY A 38 -2.34 12.02 -8.34
CA GLY A 38 -2.36 13.48 -8.32
C GLY A 38 -3.50 13.99 -7.43
N PHE A 39 -3.26 15.07 -6.67
CA PHE A 39 -4.30 15.75 -5.91
C PHE A 39 -4.77 16.99 -6.69
N GLY A 40 -6.09 17.16 -6.86
CA GLY A 40 -6.69 18.37 -7.41
C GLY A 40 -6.12 18.83 -8.78
N PRO A 41 -6.05 20.15 -9.03
CA PRO A 41 -5.54 20.72 -10.28
C PRO A 41 -4.00 20.83 -10.32
N PHE A 42 -3.29 20.18 -9.39
CA PHE A 42 -1.84 20.28 -9.29
C PHE A 42 -1.13 19.38 -10.31
N ARG A 43 0.19 19.47 -10.36
CA ARG A 43 1.00 18.64 -11.28
C ARG A 43 0.71 17.16 -11.11
N LYS A 44 0.88 16.40 -12.20
CA LYS A 44 0.79 14.95 -12.17
C LYS A 44 1.84 14.36 -11.22
N TYR A 45 1.42 13.34 -10.49
CA TYR A 45 2.29 12.52 -9.67
C TYR A 45 2.94 11.45 -10.56
N THR A 46 4.23 11.20 -10.35
CA THR A 46 5.08 10.42 -11.26
C THR A 46 5.89 9.38 -10.52
N ALA A 47 6.54 8.47 -11.25
CA ALA A 47 7.45 7.48 -10.66
C ALA A 47 8.57 8.14 -9.84
N THR A 48 9.11 9.27 -10.30
CA THR A 48 10.13 10.05 -9.59
C THR A 48 9.66 10.51 -8.22
N ASP A 49 8.37 10.87 -8.09
CA ASP A 49 7.79 11.32 -6.83
C ASP A 49 7.68 10.16 -5.84
N ILE A 50 7.22 9.00 -6.31
CA ILE A 50 7.13 7.78 -5.51
C ILE A 50 8.54 7.36 -5.06
N HIS A 51 9.54 7.41 -5.95
CA HIS A 51 10.93 7.12 -5.59
C HIS A 51 11.49 8.11 -4.57
N ALA A 52 11.10 9.38 -4.63
CA ALA A 52 11.48 10.38 -3.64
C ALA A 52 10.88 10.05 -2.26
N GLU A 53 9.62 9.62 -2.19
CA GLU A 53 9.00 9.13 -0.94
C GLU A 53 9.70 7.86 -0.42
N MET A 54 9.95 6.87 -1.28
CA MET A 54 10.70 5.65 -0.92
C MET A 54 12.11 5.95 -0.41
N LYS A 55 12.78 6.95 -1.00
CA LYS A 55 14.10 7.40 -0.55
C LYS A 55 14.01 8.03 0.84
N ALA A 56 13.05 8.93 1.06
CA ALA A 56 12.84 9.55 2.37
C ALA A 56 12.53 8.51 3.45
N LEU A 57 11.74 7.48 3.15
CA LEU A 57 11.48 6.36 4.05
C LEU A 57 12.78 5.63 4.44
N ARG A 58 13.61 5.29 3.44
CA ARG A 58 14.89 4.61 3.66
C ARG A 58 15.85 5.45 4.49
N ASP A 59 15.98 6.73 4.18
CA ASP A 59 16.86 7.66 4.88
C ASP A 59 16.46 7.87 6.36
N ASN A 60 15.24 7.51 6.72
CA ASN A 60 14.71 7.58 8.08
C ASN A 60 14.51 6.19 8.72
N GLY A 61 15.11 5.14 8.15
CA GLY A 61 15.13 3.81 8.74
C GLY A 61 13.78 3.10 8.77
N ALA A 62 12.87 3.41 7.84
CA ALA A 62 11.61 2.69 7.73
C ALA A 62 11.84 1.24 7.27
N ASP A 63 11.34 0.28 8.06
CA ASP A 63 11.30 -1.14 7.70
C ASP A 63 10.09 -1.44 6.79
N GLY A 64 10.03 -0.80 5.63
CA GLY A 64 9.00 -1.04 4.62
C GLY A 64 7.84 -0.04 4.59
N TRP A 65 7.00 -0.19 3.57
CA TRP A 65 5.94 0.74 3.19
C TRP A 65 4.92 0.05 2.27
N MET A 66 3.78 0.70 2.06
CA MET A 66 2.73 0.28 1.12
C MET A 66 2.42 1.43 0.16
N ILE A 67 2.24 1.17 -1.14
CA ILE A 67 1.70 2.19 -2.06
C ILE A 67 0.18 2.17 -1.99
N TRP A 68 -0.45 3.34 -1.93
CA TRP A 68 -1.89 3.51 -1.90
C TRP A 68 -2.40 4.38 -3.05
N ASN A 69 -3.42 3.87 -3.74
CA ASN A 69 -4.22 4.61 -4.72
C ASN A 69 -5.67 4.13 -4.67
N ALA A 70 -6.62 5.04 -4.45
CA ALA A 70 -8.05 4.73 -4.41
C ALA A 70 -8.59 4.09 -5.70
N ALA A 71 -8.00 4.40 -6.86
CA ALA A 71 -8.36 3.81 -8.14
C ALA A 71 -7.72 2.43 -8.38
N ALA A 72 -6.86 1.94 -7.47
CA ALA A 72 -6.05 0.73 -7.64
C ALA A 72 -5.20 0.73 -8.93
N ARG A 73 -4.81 1.91 -9.41
CA ARG A 73 -3.94 2.08 -10.59
C ARG A 73 -2.56 2.50 -10.12
N PHE A 74 -1.58 1.62 -10.33
CA PHE A 74 -0.23 1.85 -9.84
C PHE A 74 0.73 2.22 -10.96
N THR A 75 1.63 3.15 -10.68
CA THR A 75 2.70 3.59 -11.58
C THR A 75 3.76 2.49 -11.65
N VAL A 76 3.63 1.59 -12.63
CA VAL A 76 4.50 0.40 -12.79
C VAL A 76 5.99 0.76 -12.82
N GLY A 77 6.36 1.91 -13.43
CA GLY A 77 7.74 2.40 -13.47
C GLY A 77 8.37 2.63 -12.09
N ALA A 78 7.57 2.71 -11.02
CA ALA A 78 8.05 2.85 -9.66
C ALA A 78 8.37 1.51 -8.96
N LEU A 79 7.78 0.39 -9.40
CA LEU A 79 7.77 -0.89 -8.66
C LEU A 79 9.02 -1.76 -8.89
N GLY A 80 9.87 -1.41 -9.86
CA GLY A 80 11.00 -2.25 -10.26
C GLY A 80 10.56 -3.55 -10.95
N PRO A 81 11.51 -4.36 -11.44
CA PRO A 81 11.20 -5.68 -11.96
C PRO A 81 10.76 -6.61 -10.82
N PRO A 82 9.97 -7.66 -11.11
CA PRO A 82 9.68 -8.72 -10.14
C PRO A 82 10.97 -9.31 -9.58
N ARG A 83 10.95 -9.72 -8.31
CA ARG A 83 12.07 -10.44 -7.71
C ARG A 83 12.18 -11.85 -8.29
N ALA A 84 13.32 -12.50 -8.07
CA ALA A 84 13.50 -13.89 -8.44
C ALA A 84 12.40 -14.77 -7.82
N GLY A 85 11.64 -15.47 -8.67
CA GLY A 85 10.51 -16.31 -8.27
C GLY A 85 9.14 -15.60 -8.22
N GLU A 86 9.09 -14.28 -8.39
CA GLU A 86 7.83 -13.52 -8.52
C GLU A 86 7.39 -13.49 -9.99
N ASN A 87 6.12 -13.81 -10.26
CA ASN A 87 5.55 -13.69 -11.61
C ASN A 87 5.14 -12.22 -11.87
N ALA A 88 5.58 -11.65 -12.98
CA ALA A 88 5.24 -10.28 -13.40
C ALA A 88 3.78 -10.12 -13.89
N GLY A 89 3.14 -11.24 -14.22
CA GLY A 89 1.83 -11.27 -14.85
C GLY A 89 0.67 -11.33 -13.85
N PRO A 90 -0.55 -11.02 -14.30
CA PRO A 90 -1.75 -11.27 -13.50
C PRO A 90 -1.84 -12.76 -13.14
N MET A 91 -1.80 -13.07 -11.85
CA MET A 91 -2.06 -14.42 -11.36
C MET A 91 -3.57 -14.61 -11.27
N THR A 92 -4.13 -15.35 -12.22
CA THR A 92 -5.47 -15.93 -12.07
C THR A 92 -5.31 -17.32 -11.48
N SER A 93 -5.47 -17.44 -10.16
CA SER A 93 -5.70 -18.75 -9.55
C SER A 93 -7.14 -19.16 -9.86
N ALA A 94 -7.34 -20.32 -10.49
CA ALA A 94 -8.68 -20.89 -10.58
C ALA A 94 -9.20 -21.13 -9.14
N PRO A 95 -10.47 -20.80 -8.84
CA PRO A 95 -11.01 -21.09 -7.52
C PRO A 95 -10.90 -22.61 -7.26
N SER A 96 -10.39 -22.97 -6.08
CA SER A 96 -10.34 -24.36 -5.63
C SER A 96 -11.77 -24.90 -5.61
N SER A 97 -12.09 -25.87 -6.46
CA SER A 97 -13.38 -26.53 -6.47
C SER A 97 -13.62 -27.16 -5.10
N ALA A 98 -14.58 -26.61 -4.34
CA ALA A 98 -14.98 -27.14 -3.05
C ALA A 98 -15.46 -28.61 -3.19
N PRO A 99 -15.19 -29.49 -2.21
CA PRO A 99 -15.73 -30.85 -2.25
C PRO A 99 -17.26 -30.81 -2.14
N SER A 100 -17.93 -31.46 -3.08
CA SER A 100 -19.39 -31.58 -3.14
C SER A 100 -19.88 -32.38 -1.94
N GLY A 101 -20.50 -31.70 -0.97
CA GLY A 101 -21.15 -32.31 0.18
C GLY A 101 -22.17 -31.35 0.77
N ALA A 102 -23.41 -31.41 0.28
CA ALA A 102 -24.54 -30.70 0.87
C ALA A 102 -25.54 -31.72 1.42
N PRO A 103 -26.10 -31.54 2.63
CA PRO A 103 -27.44 -32.00 2.93
C PRO A 103 -28.45 -30.85 2.72
N ALA A 104 -29.58 -31.19 2.09
CA ALA A 104 -30.68 -30.28 1.86
C ALA A 104 -31.36 -29.86 3.18
N ALA A 105 -31.59 -28.56 3.36
CA ALA A 105 -32.42 -28.03 4.45
C ALA A 105 -33.68 -27.36 3.84
N ALA A 106 -34.84 -27.89 4.24
CA ALA A 106 -36.17 -27.49 3.78
C ALA A 106 -36.57 -26.09 4.25
N SER A 107 -37.33 -25.38 3.41
CA SER A 107 -37.89 -24.05 3.70
C SER A 107 -39.04 -24.10 4.73
N PRO A 108 -39.22 -23.08 5.59
CA PRO A 108 -40.38 -22.98 6.46
C PRO A 108 -41.62 -22.42 5.72
N PRO A 109 -42.86 -22.73 6.17
CA PRO A 109 -44.08 -22.21 5.57
C PRO A 109 -44.37 -20.76 5.99
N ALA A 110 -45.02 -20.01 5.09
CA ALA A 110 -45.53 -18.67 5.34
C ALA A 110 -46.76 -18.69 6.27
N SER A 111 -46.83 -17.71 7.17
CA SER A 111 -47.93 -17.50 8.14
C SER A 111 -48.93 -16.43 7.63
N PRO A 112 -50.16 -16.41 8.16
CA PRO A 112 -51.40 -16.06 7.43
C PRO A 112 -51.67 -14.57 7.25
#